data_AF-A0A397F9Q5-F1
#
_entry.id   AF-A0A397F9Q5-F1
#
_cell.length_a   1.000
_cell.length_b   1.000
_cell.length_c   1.000
_cell.angle_alpha   90.00
_cell.angle_beta   90.00
_cell.angle_gamma   90.00
#
_symmetry.space_group_name_H-M   'P 1'
#
loop_
_entity.id
_entity.type
_entity.pdbx_description
1 polymer ?
#
loop_
_entity_poly.entity_id
_entity_poly.type
_entity_poly.pdbx_seq_one_letter_code
_entity_poly.pdbx_strand_id
1 'polypeptide(L)'
;MKAPSSLTFVQAAAVFSLGVATAAVGQYLLTQQPSKPQRQAQALPIAAPSSSPVEVDALSAEQFSRICSFFGEEGFDKIQHAFVIVIGLGGVGSHAAHMLARSGVRHLRLIDFDNVTLSSLNRHAVATRADVGLSKAQVLKQRLLEIVPQANIEALPVMFEEAVADQLLAGPLVSLYDSNPACILDCIDDVTTKVALLAAASAKGLKVITATSAGGKADPTRIHIGSLQDSVRDNLATKIRYFLKKKNVDASTITTVYSSEKSRCKLLPLDADQVDNPNQFGNVENFRIRVIPVLGTMPTLT
;
A
#
# COMPACT_ATOMS: atom_id res chain seq x y z
N MET A 1 -47.26 11.24 0.33
CA MET A 1 -46.39 10.33 1.11
C MET A 1 -45.88 9.23 0.19
N LYS A 2 -44.57 9.16 -0.06
CA LYS A 2 -43.90 8.08 -0.79
C LYS A 2 -42.74 7.60 0.09
N ALA A 3 -42.67 6.28 0.30
CA ALA A 3 -41.76 5.60 1.21
C ALA A 3 -40.28 5.81 0.82
N PRO A 4 -39.34 5.81 1.78
CA PRO A 4 -37.92 5.72 1.46
C PRO A 4 -37.62 4.30 0.97
N SER A 5 -37.01 4.19 -0.21
CA SER A 5 -36.55 2.93 -0.79
C SER A 5 -35.53 2.28 0.16
N SER A 6 -35.92 1.15 0.73
CA SER A 6 -35.05 0.27 1.50
C SER A 6 -33.90 -0.22 0.61
N LEU A 7 -32.67 -0.03 1.09
CA LEU A 7 -31.51 -0.74 0.56
C LEU A 7 -31.80 -2.25 0.72
N THR A 8 -31.89 -2.98 -0.39
CA THR A 8 -32.17 -4.42 -0.36
C THR A 8 -30.97 -5.18 0.19
N PHE A 9 -31.26 -6.18 1.02
CA PHE A 9 -30.30 -7.07 1.71
C PHE A 9 -29.21 -7.66 0.80
N VAL A 10 -29.49 -7.78 -0.50
CA VAL A 10 -28.57 -8.29 -1.54
C VAL A 10 -27.44 -7.29 -1.86
N GLN A 11 -27.67 -5.98 -1.73
CA GLN A 11 -26.61 -4.96 -1.90
C GLN A 11 -25.65 -4.94 -0.70
N ALA A 12 -26.11 -5.34 0.49
CA ALA A 12 -25.27 -5.47 1.68
C ALA A 12 -24.38 -6.74 1.65
N ALA A 13 -24.74 -7.77 0.88
CA ALA A 13 -23.94 -8.99 0.76
C ALA A 13 -22.67 -8.80 -0.09
N ALA A 14 -22.68 -7.86 -1.05
CA ALA A 14 -21.50 -7.52 -1.87
C ALA A 14 -20.44 -6.67 -1.11
N VAL A 15 -20.74 -6.25 0.13
CA VAL A 15 -19.91 -5.36 0.97
C VAL A 15 -18.85 -6.13 1.79
N PHE A 16 -18.84 -7.46 1.74
CA PHE A 16 -18.05 -8.30 2.65
C PHE A 16 -16.60 -8.63 2.21
N SER A 17 -16.10 -8.07 1.11
CA SER A 17 -14.68 -8.18 0.74
C SER A 17 -13.95 -6.84 0.89
N LEU A 18 -12.91 -6.86 1.74
CA LEU A 18 -11.89 -5.83 2.00
C LEU A 18 -12.30 -4.36 1.75
N GLY A 19 -12.63 -3.68 2.84
CA GLY A 19 -12.62 -2.22 2.95
C GLY A 19 -13.96 -1.51 2.88
N VAL A 20 -14.98 -2.14 2.30
CA VAL A 20 -16.35 -1.60 2.26
C VAL A 20 -17.03 -1.76 3.62
N ALA A 21 -16.69 -2.79 4.41
CA ALA A 21 -17.29 -3.04 5.73
C ALA A 21 -17.12 -1.86 6.71
N THR A 22 -15.93 -1.26 6.85
CA THR A 22 -15.74 -0.15 7.80
C THR A 22 -16.45 1.13 7.36
N ALA A 23 -16.45 1.43 6.06
CA ALA A 23 -17.16 2.60 5.54
C ALA A 23 -18.68 2.41 5.63
N ALA A 24 -19.19 1.22 5.27
CA ALA A 24 -20.60 0.87 5.35
C ALA A 24 -21.10 0.76 6.79
N VAL A 25 -20.35 0.11 7.69
CA VAL A 25 -20.65 0.01 9.13
C VAL A 25 -20.51 1.36 9.80
N GLY A 26 -19.49 2.16 9.48
CA GLY A 26 -19.35 3.52 9.99
C GLY A 26 -20.53 4.39 9.61
N GLN A 27 -20.95 4.35 8.34
CA GLN A 27 -22.14 5.06 7.88
C GLN A 27 -23.43 4.53 8.50
N TYR A 28 -23.55 3.21 8.71
CA TYR A 28 -24.68 2.55 9.36
C TYR A 28 -24.78 2.87 10.87
N LEU A 29 -23.66 2.84 11.60
CA LEU A 29 -23.57 3.14 13.03
C LEU A 29 -23.81 4.63 13.30
N LEU A 30 -23.34 5.52 12.44
CA LEU A 30 -23.64 6.95 12.53
C LEU A 30 -25.14 7.25 12.34
N THR A 31 -25.94 6.28 11.89
CA THR A 31 -27.40 6.37 11.76
C THR A 31 -28.22 5.59 12.79
N GLN A 32 -27.59 4.94 13.78
CA GLN A 32 -28.29 4.11 14.78
C GLN A 32 -27.89 4.46 16.22
N GLN A 33 -28.86 4.43 17.14
CA GLN A 33 -28.61 4.52 18.59
C GLN A 33 -28.06 3.19 19.14
N PRO A 34 -27.21 3.23 20.18
CA PRO A 34 -26.42 2.08 20.61
C PRO A 34 -27.24 1.06 21.40
N SER A 35 -27.05 -0.22 21.11
CA SER A 35 -27.39 -1.35 21.99
C SER A 35 -26.13 -2.16 22.34
N LYS A 36 -26.16 -2.81 23.51
CA LYS A 36 -25.00 -3.33 24.28
C LYS A 36 -24.30 -4.56 23.67
N PRO A 37 -23.03 -4.84 24.05
CA PRO A 37 -22.19 -5.84 23.38
C PRO A 37 -22.35 -7.28 23.90
N GLN A 38 -21.92 -8.20 23.04
CA GLN A 38 -21.93 -9.67 23.14
C GLN A 38 -20.64 -10.28 23.75
N ARG A 39 -20.76 -11.59 24.03
CA ARG A 39 -19.88 -12.54 24.72
C ARG A 39 -18.51 -12.78 24.04
N GLN A 40 -17.48 -13.02 24.86
CA GLN A 40 -16.10 -13.31 24.43
C GLN A 40 -15.88 -14.76 23.95
N ALA A 41 -15.03 -14.94 22.94
CA ALA A 41 -14.45 -16.22 22.53
C ALA A 41 -12.95 -16.27 22.87
N GLN A 42 -12.48 -17.41 23.38
CA GLN A 42 -11.08 -17.68 23.74
C GLN A 42 -10.30 -18.23 22.55
N ALA A 43 -9.05 -17.80 22.39
CA ALA A 43 -8.12 -18.31 21.37
C ALA A 43 -7.20 -19.40 21.95
N LEU A 44 -6.98 -20.47 21.18
CA LEU A 44 -6.00 -21.51 21.46
C LEU A 44 -4.65 -21.17 20.79
N PRO A 45 -3.50 -21.52 21.40
CA PRO A 45 -2.18 -21.21 20.86
C PRO A 45 -1.82 -22.15 19.70
N ILE A 46 -1.28 -21.59 18.62
CA ILE A 46 -0.78 -22.33 17.46
C ILE A 46 0.73 -22.49 17.60
N ALA A 47 1.21 -23.74 17.66
CA ALA A 47 2.63 -24.07 17.65
C ALA A 47 3.19 -23.92 16.22
N ALA A 48 4.44 -23.46 16.11
CA ALA A 48 5.14 -23.34 14.83
C ALA A 48 5.57 -24.73 14.31
N PRO A 49 5.27 -25.08 13.04
CA PRO A 49 5.75 -26.33 12.48
C PRO A 49 7.20 -26.18 11.98
N SER A 50 8.08 -27.05 12.47
CA SER A 50 9.35 -27.36 11.80
C SER A 50 9.06 -28.42 10.72
N SER A 51 8.99 -28.02 9.46
CA SER A 51 8.69 -28.94 8.35
C SER A 51 9.88 -29.14 7.41
N SER A 52 9.94 -30.33 6.83
CA SER A 52 10.97 -30.75 5.88
C SER A 52 10.81 -30.06 4.52
N PRO A 53 11.85 -29.96 3.67
CA PRO A 53 11.77 -29.27 2.36
C PRO A 53 10.67 -29.79 1.43
N VAL A 54 10.33 -31.08 1.52
CA VAL A 54 9.27 -31.72 0.72
C VAL A 54 7.87 -31.30 1.21
N GLU A 55 7.69 -31.11 2.52
CA GLU A 55 6.43 -30.61 3.08
C GLU A 55 6.23 -29.12 2.80
N VAL A 56 7.30 -28.32 2.77
CA VAL A 56 7.24 -26.89 2.44
C VAL A 56 6.75 -26.68 1.01
N ASP A 57 7.16 -27.54 0.07
CA ASP A 57 6.72 -27.49 -1.33
C ASP A 57 5.22 -27.84 -1.48
N ALA A 58 4.75 -28.89 -0.79
CA ALA A 58 3.34 -29.29 -0.80
C ALA A 58 2.40 -28.23 -0.19
N LEU A 59 2.79 -27.63 0.95
CA LEU A 59 2.02 -26.56 1.60
C LEU A 59 1.96 -25.31 0.72
N SER A 60 3.07 -24.95 0.08
CA SER A 60 3.15 -23.83 -0.85
C SER A 60 2.27 -24.05 -2.09
N ALA A 61 2.29 -25.26 -2.64
CA ALA A 61 1.47 -25.64 -3.78
C ALA A 61 -0.02 -25.48 -3.44
N GLU A 62 -0.47 -25.95 -2.27
CA GLU A 62 -1.86 -25.79 -1.86
C GLU A 62 -2.22 -24.32 -1.53
N GLN A 63 -1.32 -23.58 -0.88
CA GLN A 63 -1.52 -22.16 -0.56
C GLN A 63 -1.86 -21.33 -1.81
N PHE A 64 -1.21 -21.63 -2.94
CA PHE A 64 -1.37 -20.86 -4.18
C PHE A 64 -2.17 -21.57 -5.28
N SER A 65 -2.76 -22.74 -5.00
CA SER A 65 -3.48 -23.53 -6.02
C SER A 65 -4.62 -22.76 -6.68
N ARG A 66 -5.24 -21.80 -5.97
CA ARG A 66 -6.33 -20.97 -6.50
C ARG A 66 -5.82 -19.86 -7.44
N ILE A 67 -4.63 -19.32 -7.17
CA ILE A 67 -3.96 -18.38 -8.08
C ILE A 67 -3.53 -19.13 -9.34
N CYS A 68 -2.91 -20.30 -9.17
CA CYS A 68 -2.51 -21.15 -10.29
C CYS A 68 -3.70 -21.55 -11.16
N SER A 69 -4.82 -21.98 -10.56
CA SER A 69 -6.04 -22.32 -11.30
C SER A 69 -6.63 -21.14 -12.06
N PHE A 70 -6.42 -19.90 -11.60
CA PHE A 70 -6.95 -18.71 -12.26
C PHE A 70 -6.08 -18.24 -13.44
N PHE A 71 -4.75 -18.24 -13.26
CA PHE A 71 -3.80 -17.76 -14.27
C PHE A 71 -3.22 -18.87 -15.17
N GLY A 72 -3.49 -20.13 -14.85
CA GLY A 72 -2.80 -21.28 -15.42
C GLY A 72 -1.37 -21.42 -14.90
N GLU A 73 -0.75 -22.57 -15.17
CA GLU A 73 0.62 -22.86 -14.72
C GLU A 73 1.64 -21.84 -15.24
N GLU A 74 1.58 -21.50 -16.53
CA GLU A 74 2.50 -20.53 -17.15
C GLU A 74 2.33 -19.11 -16.57
N GLY A 75 1.08 -18.68 -16.36
CA GLY A 75 0.80 -17.38 -15.77
C GLY A 75 1.25 -17.29 -14.32
N PHE A 76 1.06 -18.36 -13.56
CA PHE A 76 1.51 -18.45 -12.18
C PHE A 76 3.04 -18.52 -12.06
N ASP A 77 3.71 -19.25 -12.94
CA ASP A 77 5.17 -19.29 -13.02
C ASP A 77 5.76 -17.90 -13.26
N LYS A 78 5.17 -17.12 -14.19
CA LYS A 78 5.54 -15.71 -14.42
C LYS A 78 5.35 -14.85 -13.16
N ILE A 79 4.27 -15.04 -12.42
CA ILE A 79 4.00 -14.31 -11.17
C ILE A 79 5.05 -14.65 -10.12
N GLN A 80 5.37 -15.95 -9.95
CA GLN A 80 6.36 -16.39 -8.97
C GLN A 80 7.75 -15.81 -9.23
N HIS A 81 8.16 -15.74 -10.51
CA HIS A 81 9.45 -15.22 -10.93
C HIS A 81 9.49 -13.69 -11.14
N ALA A 82 8.36 -12.99 -10.99
CA ALA A 82 8.34 -11.54 -11.13
C ALA A 82 9.12 -10.87 -10.00
N PHE A 83 10.05 -9.98 -10.37
CA PHE A 83 10.70 -9.06 -9.44
C PHE A 83 9.96 -7.73 -9.40
N VAL A 84 9.43 -7.37 -8.23
CA VAL A 84 8.65 -6.14 -8.03
C VAL A 84 9.28 -5.28 -6.95
N ILE A 85 9.44 -3.98 -7.23
CA ILE A 85 9.91 -2.99 -6.26
C ILE A 85 8.71 -2.21 -5.75
N VAL A 86 8.57 -2.08 -4.43
CA VAL A 86 7.54 -1.27 -3.79
C VAL A 86 8.22 -0.17 -2.99
N ILE A 87 7.91 1.09 -3.31
CA ILE A 87 8.53 2.28 -2.71
C ILE A 87 7.48 3.09 -1.97
N GLY A 88 7.72 3.34 -0.68
CA GLY A 88 6.76 3.92 0.25
C GLY A 88 5.84 2.85 0.83
N LEU A 89 6.10 2.44 2.07
CA LEU A 89 5.42 1.35 2.77
C LEU A 89 4.44 1.87 3.81
N GLY A 90 3.76 2.97 3.48
CA GLY A 90 2.63 3.50 4.24
C GLY A 90 1.36 2.68 4.04
N GLY A 91 0.20 3.34 4.04
CA GLY A 91 -1.08 2.65 3.88
C GLY A 91 -1.21 1.90 2.54
N VAL A 92 -0.79 2.52 1.44
CA VAL A 92 -0.92 1.90 0.10
C VAL A 92 0.13 0.81 -0.10
N GLY A 93 1.42 1.16 0.00
CA GLY A 93 2.48 0.22 -0.37
C GLY A 93 2.60 -0.99 0.55
N SER A 94 2.29 -0.86 1.84
CA SER A 94 2.27 -2.04 2.74
C SER A 94 1.20 -3.05 2.34
N HIS A 95 0.01 -2.57 1.92
CA HIS A 95 -1.05 -3.43 1.41
C HIS A 95 -0.71 -4.01 0.03
N ALA A 96 -0.14 -3.21 -0.87
CA ALA A 96 0.28 -3.68 -2.18
C ALA A 96 1.31 -4.82 -2.07
N ALA A 97 2.37 -4.63 -1.28
CA ALA A 97 3.37 -5.67 -1.00
C ALA A 97 2.76 -6.93 -0.37
N HIS A 98 1.85 -6.75 0.58
CA HIS A 98 1.15 -7.86 1.23
C HIS A 98 0.32 -8.68 0.25
N MET A 99 -0.42 -8.02 -0.64
CA MET A 99 -1.23 -8.70 -1.65
C MET A 99 -0.38 -9.33 -2.74
N LEU A 100 0.74 -8.71 -3.15
CA LEU A 100 1.69 -9.31 -4.09
C LEU A 100 2.24 -10.63 -3.55
N ALA A 101 2.72 -10.64 -2.31
CA ALA A 101 3.22 -11.85 -1.66
C ALA A 101 2.13 -12.94 -1.59
N ARG A 102 0.91 -12.58 -1.17
CA ARG A 102 -0.23 -13.51 -1.13
C ARG A 102 -0.68 -14.01 -2.52
N SER A 103 -0.34 -13.29 -3.58
CA SER A 103 -0.59 -13.70 -4.96
C SER A 103 0.51 -14.59 -5.52
N GLY A 104 1.55 -14.89 -4.74
CA GLY A 104 2.64 -15.78 -5.14
C GLY A 104 3.88 -15.07 -5.69
N VAL A 105 3.93 -13.72 -5.71
CA VAL A 105 5.16 -13.00 -6.08
C VAL A 105 6.24 -13.30 -5.06
N ARG A 106 7.34 -13.93 -5.49
CA ARG A 106 8.42 -14.34 -4.58
C ARG A 106 9.49 -13.28 -4.42
N HIS A 107 9.71 -12.39 -5.40
CA HIS A 107 10.83 -11.46 -5.39
C HIS A 107 10.34 -10.03 -5.16
N LEU A 108 10.57 -9.51 -3.96
CA LEU A 108 10.12 -8.17 -3.56
C LEU A 108 11.28 -7.31 -3.06
N ARG A 109 11.36 -6.06 -3.52
CA ARG A 109 12.20 -5.03 -2.90
C ARG A 109 11.34 -3.98 -2.18
N LEU A 110 11.54 -3.98 -0.88
CA LEU A 110 10.97 -3.23 0.23
C LEU A 110 11.58 -1.85 0.50
N ILE A 111 11.17 -0.72 -0.09
CA ILE A 111 11.88 0.58 0.15
C ILE A 111 11.03 1.56 0.94
N ASP A 112 11.44 1.87 2.17
CA ASP A 112 10.88 2.97 2.99
C ASP A 112 11.84 3.34 4.12
N PHE A 113 12.13 4.62 4.31
CA PHE A 113 12.99 5.12 5.39
C PHE A 113 12.28 5.25 6.73
N ASP A 114 10.94 5.29 6.73
CA ASP A 114 10.16 5.56 7.92
C ASP A 114 10.10 4.37 8.89
N ASN A 115 9.92 4.73 10.15
CA ASN A 115 9.50 3.80 11.20
C ASN A 115 7.97 3.73 11.33
N VAL A 116 7.48 2.63 11.88
CA VAL A 116 6.07 2.47 12.25
C VAL A 116 5.74 3.45 13.36
N THR A 117 4.68 4.24 13.16
CA THR A 117 4.14 5.15 14.18
C THR A 117 2.77 4.64 14.66
N LEU A 118 2.31 5.10 15.83
CA LEU A 118 0.95 4.78 16.30
C LEU A 118 -0.12 5.19 15.28
N SER A 119 0.05 6.33 14.62
CA SER A 119 -0.86 6.80 13.59
C SER A 119 -0.79 5.99 12.29
N SER A 120 0.25 5.17 12.08
CA SER A 120 0.34 4.24 10.95
C SER A 120 -0.59 3.04 11.13
N LEU A 121 -0.86 2.62 12.37
CA LEU A 121 -1.58 1.38 12.68
C LEU A 121 -3.04 1.37 12.22
N ASN A 122 -3.62 2.52 11.88
CA ASN A 122 -4.97 2.58 11.36
C ASN A 122 -5.09 2.09 9.90
N ARG A 123 -3.97 2.01 9.17
CA ARG A 123 -3.95 1.76 7.71
C ARG A 123 -2.76 0.93 7.21
N HIS A 124 -1.73 0.69 8.01
CA HIS A 124 -0.61 -0.15 7.62
C HIS A 124 -1.06 -1.62 7.65
N ALA A 125 -0.68 -2.40 6.63
CA ALA A 125 -1.28 -3.72 6.39
C ALA A 125 -1.09 -4.74 7.51
N VAL A 126 0.11 -4.77 8.11
CA VAL A 126 0.53 -5.87 9.00
C VAL A 126 1.20 -5.40 10.30
N ALA A 127 1.34 -4.08 10.49
CA ALA A 127 2.04 -3.54 11.65
C ALA A 127 1.12 -3.55 12.88
N THR A 128 1.71 -3.81 14.04
CA THR A 128 1.03 -3.90 15.32
C THR A 128 1.57 -2.87 16.30
N ARG A 129 0.95 -2.76 17.48
CA ARG A 129 1.44 -1.87 18.55
C ARG A 129 2.86 -2.20 19.01
N ALA A 130 3.27 -3.47 18.92
CA ALA A 130 4.61 -3.89 19.29
C ALA A 130 5.68 -3.44 18.28
N ASP A 131 5.27 -3.09 17.06
CA ASP A 131 6.17 -2.73 15.98
C ASP A 131 6.48 -1.22 15.95
N VAL A 132 5.83 -0.41 16.81
CA VAL A 132 6.02 1.04 16.86
C VAL A 132 7.48 1.40 17.17
N GLY A 133 8.06 2.27 16.34
CA GLY A 133 9.46 2.67 16.42
C GLY A 133 10.41 1.80 15.57
N LEU A 134 9.93 0.67 15.03
CA LEU A 134 10.72 -0.18 14.13
C LEU A 134 10.55 0.23 12.67
N SER A 135 11.53 -0.07 11.82
CA SER A 135 11.46 0.21 10.38
C SER A 135 10.27 -0.48 9.73
N LYS A 136 9.46 0.29 8.97
CA LYS A 136 8.33 -0.27 8.20
C LYS A 136 8.78 -1.36 7.24
N ALA A 137 9.92 -1.15 6.56
CA ALA A 137 10.48 -2.12 5.60
C ALA A 137 10.82 -3.46 6.26
N GLN A 138 11.48 -3.42 7.42
CA GLN A 138 11.87 -4.64 8.14
C GLN A 138 10.66 -5.36 8.75
N VAL A 139 9.76 -4.61 9.38
CA VAL A 139 8.51 -5.17 9.95
C VAL A 139 7.69 -5.85 8.85
N LEU A 140 7.50 -5.18 7.72
CA LEU A 140 6.75 -5.75 6.61
C LEU A 140 7.42 -7.02 6.07
N LYS A 141 8.74 -6.99 5.82
CA LYS A 141 9.49 -8.19 5.41
C LYS A 141 9.28 -9.35 6.38
N GLN A 142 9.45 -9.14 7.68
CA GLN A 142 9.28 -10.19 8.68
C GLN A 142 7.87 -10.80 8.62
N ARG A 143 6.83 -9.96 8.59
CA ARG A 143 5.44 -10.40 8.50
C ARG A 143 5.11 -11.12 7.19
N LEU A 144 5.71 -10.70 6.07
CA LEU A 144 5.50 -11.38 4.79
C LEU A 144 6.18 -12.75 4.77
N LEU A 145 7.35 -12.91 5.39
CA LEU A 145 8.01 -14.21 5.52
C LEU A 145 7.27 -15.17 6.47
N GLU A 146 6.52 -14.65 7.45
CA GLU A 146 5.58 -15.47 8.25
C GLU A 146 4.42 -16.02 7.39
N ILE A 147 4.06 -15.33 6.30
CA ILE A 147 2.94 -15.69 5.41
C ILE A 147 3.41 -16.52 4.21
N VAL A 148 4.57 -16.19 3.66
CA VAL A 148 5.18 -16.79 2.47
C VAL A 148 6.68 -17.01 2.75
N PRO A 149 7.05 -18.08 3.49
CA PRO A 149 8.43 -18.34 3.90
C PRO A 149 9.44 -18.47 2.76
N GLN A 150 8.98 -18.85 1.57
CA GLN A 150 9.75 -19.02 0.34
C GLN A 150 9.95 -17.72 -0.45
N ALA A 151 9.39 -16.59 -0.01
CA ALA A 151 9.62 -15.31 -0.65
C ALA A 151 11.06 -14.81 -0.39
N ASN A 152 11.69 -14.25 -1.42
CA ASN A 152 12.93 -13.50 -1.32
C ASN A 152 12.62 -11.99 -1.26
N ILE A 153 12.77 -11.43 -0.06
CA ILE A 153 12.40 -10.03 0.22
C ILE A 153 13.64 -9.23 0.64
N GLU A 154 13.95 -8.20 -0.13
CA GLU A 154 14.96 -7.20 0.18
C GLU A 154 14.30 -6.05 0.92
N ALA A 155 14.63 -5.80 2.18
CA ALA A 155 14.10 -4.66 2.94
C ALA A 155 15.18 -3.58 3.08
N LEU A 156 14.95 -2.42 2.46
CA LEU A 156 15.88 -1.30 2.39
C LEU A 156 15.30 -0.11 3.17
N PRO A 157 15.74 0.12 4.41
CA PRO A 157 15.27 1.21 5.25
C PRO A 157 15.94 2.55 4.86
N VAL A 158 15.72 2.99 3.62
CA VAL A 158 16.40 4.14 3.01
C VAL A 158 15.41 5.05 2.29
N MET A 159 15.74 6.35 2.24
CA MET A 159 14.93 7.32 1.50
C MET A 159 15.29 7.22 0.03
N PHE A 160 14.27 7.25 -0.82
CA PHE A 160 14.52 7.33 -2.25
C PHE A 160 14.99 8.74 -2.61
N GLU A 161 16.16 8.85 -3.22
CA GLU A 161 16.71 10.10 -3.70
C GLU A 161 17.33 9.90 -5.08
N GLU A 162 17.40 10.97 -5.88
CA GLU A 162 17.96 10.93 -7.24
C GLU A 162 19.40 10.39 -7.25
N ALA A 163 20.20 10.71 -6.21
CA ALA A 163 21.59 10.28 -6.08
C ALA A 163 21.77 8.76 -5.93
N VAL A 164 20.77 8.05 -5.40
CA VAL A 164 20.81 6.59 -5.18
C VAL A 164 19.82 5.82 -6.05
N ALA A 165 19.10 6.51 -6.93
CA ALA A 165 18.06 5.93 -7.78
C ALA A 165 18.58 4.76 -8.62
N ASP A 166 19.79 4.87 -9.17
CA ASP A 166 20.40 3.82 -9.97
C ASP A 166 20.58 2.52 -9.21
N GLN A 167 21.03 2.61 -7.95
CA GLN A 167 21.21 1.46 -7.08
C GLN A 167 19.87 0.87 -6.63
N LEU A 168 18.91 1.73 -6.25
CA LEU A 168 17.62 1.28 -5.71
C LEU A 168 16.71 0.66 -6.78
N LEU A 169 16.83 1.10 -8.03
CA LEU A 169 16.02 0.62 -9.16
C LEU A 169 16.73 -0.47 -10.00
N ALA A 170 17.94 -0.86 -9.63
CA ALA A 170 18.67 -1.95 -10.28
C ALA A 170 17.96 -3.31 -10.09
N GLY A 171 18.45 -4.34 -10.78
CA GLY A 171 18.05 -5.73 -10.55
C GLY A 171 18.25 -6.19 -9.10
N PRO A 172 17.79 -7.41 -8.76
CA PRO A 172 17.85 -7.93 -7.39
C PRO A 172 19.30 -7.99 -6.87
N LEU A 173 19.49 -7.77 -5.57
CA LEU A 173 20.79 -7.86 -4.88
C LEU A 173 21.35 -9.29 -4.92
N VAL A 174 20.45 -10.28 -5.00
CA VAL A 174 20.81 -11.68 -5.20
C VAL A 174 20.62 -12.01 -6.68
N SER A 175 21.74 -12.23 -7.37
CA SER A 175 21.91 -12.44 -8.82
C SER A 175 21.23 -13.70 -9.41
N LEU A 176 20.19 -14.23 -8.78
CA LEU A 176 19.48 -15.41 -9.30
C LEU A 176 18.73 -15.11 -10.61
N TYR A 177 18.52 -13.82 -10.94
CA TYR A 177 17.81 -13.38 -12.14
C TYR A 177 18.47 -12.11 -12.71
N ASP A 178 18.89 -12.18 -13.97
CA ASP A 178 19.57 -11.12 -14.72
C ASP A 178 18.54 -10.19 -15.40
N SER A 179 17.64 -9.60 -14.60
CA SER A 179 16.50 -8.88 -15.14
C SER A 179 16.14 -7.61 -14.38
N ASN A 180 15.81 -6.58 -15.15
CA ASN A 180 15.14 -5.37 -14.68
C ASN A 180 13.85 -5.74 -13.92
N PRO A 181 13.42 -4.93 -12.95
CA PRO A 181 12.14 -5.15 -12.27
C PRO A 181 10.99 -5.24 -13.28
N ALA A 182 10.11 -6.22 -13.08
CA ALA A 182 8.91 -6.41 -13.89
C ALA A 182 8.00 -5.18 -13.81
N CYS A 183 7.89 -4.59 -12.61
CA CYS A 183 7.31 -3.28 -12.39
C CYS A 183 7.80 -2.66 -11.08
N ILE A 184 7.61 -1.35 -10.96
CA ILE A 184 7.78 -0.58 -9.74
C ILE A 184 6.41 -0.08 -9.30
N LEU A 185 6.06 -0.30 -8.04
CA LEU A 185 4.90 0.30 -7.41
C LEU A 185 5.33 1.51 -6.60
N ASP A 186 4.90 2.69 -7.06
CA ASP A 186 5.19 3.97 -6.45
C ASP A 186 4.05 4.39 -5.52
N CYS A 187 4.29 4.24 -4.22
CA CYS A 187 3.36 4.52 -3.13
C CYS A 187 3.85 5.66 -2.22
N ILE A 188 4.76 6.50 -2.72
CA ILE A 188 5.29 7.68 -2.03
C ILE A 188 4.20 8.74 -1.88
N ASP A 189 4.20 9.48 -0.77
CA ASP A 189 3.26 10.58 -0.50
C ASP A 189 3.89 11.99 -0.60
N ASP A 190 5.22 12.07 -0.64
CA ASP A 190 5.98 13.29 -0.91
C ASP A 190 6.10 13.60 -2.41
N VAL A 191 5.91 14.88 -2.76
CA VAL A 191 5.93 15.33 -4.16
C VAL A 191 7.33 15.23 -4.76
N THR A 192 8.35 15.68 -4.03
CA THR A 192 9.73 15.78 -4.54
C THR A 192 10.29 14.39 -4.81
N THR A 193 10.17 13.52 -3.82
CA THR A 193 10.63 12.13 -3.86
C THR A 193 9.93 11.34 -4.97
N LYS A 194 8.60 11.50 -5.09
CA LYS A 194 7.83 10.85 -6.14
C LYS A 194 8.22 11.32 -7.54
N VAL A 195 8.40 12.62 -7.74
CA VAL A 195 8.85 13.16 -9.04
C VAL A 195 10.25 12.65 -9.40
N ALA A 196 11.16 12.56 -8.43
CA ALA A 196 12.49 12.00 -8.65
C ALA A 196 12.41 10.53 -9.11
N LEU A 197 11.60 9.71 -8.44
CA LEU A 197 11.37 8.31 -8.83
C LEU A 197 10.80 8.19 -10.24
N LEU A 198 9.70 8.89 -10.53
CA LEU A 198 9.04 8.80 -11.83
C LEU A 198 9.93 9.28 -12.98
N ALA A 199 10.74 10.31 -12.74
CA ALA A 199 11.72 10.77 -13.73
C ALA A 199 12.86 9.77 -13.94
N ALA A 200 13.43 9.21 -12.86
CA ALA A 200 14.50 8.22 -12.95
C ALA A 200 14.03 6.94 -13.66
N ALA A 201 12.82 6.46 -13.33
CA ALA A 201 12.24 5.29 -13.95
C ALA A 201 11.92 5.55 -15.44
N SER A 202 11.36 6.72 -15.78
CA SER A 202 11.10 7.12 -17.16
C SER A 202 12.39 7.17 -17.98
N ALA A 203 13.48 7.72 -17.43
CA ALA A 203 14.77 7.80 -18.11
C ALA A 203 15.39 6.41 -18.40
N LYS A 204 15.07 5.40 -17.58
CA LYS A 204 15.53 4.02 -17.72
C LYS A 204 14.55 3.12 -18.50
N GLY A 205 13.39 3.64 -18.91
CA GLY A 205 12.34 2.83 -19.54
C GLY A 205 11.72 1.78 -18.61
N LEU A 206 11.79 1.99 -17.28
CA LEU A 206 11.22 1.08 -16.30
C LEU A 206 9.71 1.31 -16.16
N LYS A 207 8.95 0.22 -16.05
CA LYS A 207 7.49 0.27 -15.87
C LYS A 207 7.14 0.67 -14.45
N VAL A 208 6.38 1.75 -14.30
CA VAL A 208 5.89 2.23 -13.00
C VAL A 208 4.38 2.28 -12.98
N ILE A 209 3.80 1.82 -11.87
CA ILE A 209 2.42 2.10 -11.48
C ILE A 209 2.47 2.99 -10.24
N THR A 210 1.97 4.22 -10.34
CA THR A 210 1.93 5.15 -9.21
C THR A 210 0.54 5.21 -8.58
N ALA A 211 0.48 5.28 -7.26
CA ALA A 211 -0.72 5.67 -6.54
C ALA A 211 -0.72 7.17 -6.23
N THR A 212 -1.89 7.81 -6.30
CA THR A 212 -2.09 9.18 -5.78
C THR A 212 -2.63 9.15 -4.34
N SER A 213 -3.01 10.31 -3.78
CA SER A 213 -3.38 10.39 -2.37
C SER A 213 -4.68 9.63 -2.06
N ALA A 214 -4.60 8.61 -1.21
CA ALA A 214 -5.76 7.97 -0.57
C ALA A 214 -6.34 8.79 0.61
N GLY A 215 -5.61 9.79 1.10
CA GLY A 215 -6.04 10.65 2.21
C GLY A 215 -7.27 11.49 1.92
N GLY A 216 -8.11 11.68 2.94
CA GLY A 216 -9.32 12.50 2.89
C GLY A 216 -10.47 11.91 2.06
N LYS A 217 -10.34 10.66 1.62
CA LYS A 217 -11.31 9.95 0.77
C LYS A 217 -11.94 8.78 1.52
N ALA A 218 -13.13 8.38 1.11
CA ALA A 218 -13.95 7.37 1.78
C ALA A 218 -14.79 6.50 0.82
N ASP A 219 -14.87 6.85 -0.47
CA ASP A 219 -15.66 6.12 -1.46
C ASP A 219 -14.77 5.22 -2.34
N PRO A 220 -14.72 3.90 -2.07
CA PRO A 220 -13.88 2.98 -2.82
C PRO A 220 -14.38 2.74 -4.25
N THR A 221 -15.66 2.98 -4.53
CA THR A 221 -16.24 2.78 -5.88
C THR A 221 -15.73 3.80 -6.90
N ARG A 222 -14.97 4.79 -6.43
CA ARG A 222 -14.45 5.89 -7.22
C ARG A 222 -12.95 5.80 -7.47
N ILE A 223 -12.36 4.64 -7.21
CA ILE A 223 -10.97 4.35 -7.56
C ILE A 223 -10.91 3.90 -9.03
N HIS A 224 -9.92 4.42 -9.75
CA HIS A 224 -9.71 4.20 -11.18
C HIS A 224 -8.26 3.86 -11.44
N ILE A 225 -8.03 3.09 -12.50
CA ILE A 225 -6.71 2.90 -13.10
C ILE A 225 -6.74 3.64 -14.45
N GLY A 226 -5.80 4.55 -14.65
CA GLY A 226 -5.70 5.35 -15.87
C GLY A 226 -4.30 5.96 -16.01
N SER A 227 -4.15 7.01 -16.81
CA SER A 227 -2.87 7.75 -16.85
C SER A 227 -2.79 8.78 -15.71
N LEU A 228 -1.58 9.22 -15.38
CA LEU A 228 -1.39 10.32 -14.42
C LEU A 228 -2.04 11.63 -14.94
N GLN A 229 -2.12 11.77 -16.26
CA GLN A 229 -2.81 12.88 -16.92
C GLN A 229 -4.32 12.90 -16.62
N ASP A 230 -4.95 11.72 -16.50
CA ASP A 230 -6.39 11.58 -16.22
C ASP A 230 -6.75 11.78 -14.74
N SER A 231 -5.75 11.82 -13.86
CA SER A 231 -5.98 11.91 -12.41
C SER A 231 -6.62 13.25 -12.02
N VAL A 232 -7.90 13.21 -11.64
CA VAL A 232 -8.70 14.39 -11.25
C VAL A 232 -8.82 14.54 -9.74
N ARG A 233 -9.10 15.77 -9.28
CA ARG A 233 -9.45 16.11 -7.88
C ARG A 233 -8.41 15.65 -6.84
N ASP A 234 -7.14 15.63 -7.25
CA ASP A 234 -6.02 15.23 -6.43
C ASP A 234 -4.90 16.28 -6.48
N ASN A 235 -4.59 16.87 -5.32
CA ASN A 235 -3.57 17.92 -5.20
C ASN A 235 -2.15 17.36 -5.41
N LEU A 236 -1.92 16.11 -5.01
CA LEU A 236 -0.63 15.43 -5.19
C LEU A 236 -0.41 15.21 -6.70
N ALA A 237 -1.39 14.62 -7.39
CA ALA A 237 -1.33 14.40 -8.85
C ALA A 237 -1.07 15.72 -9.62
N THR A 238 -1.76 16.79 -9.23
CA THR A 238 -1.60 18.12 -9.85
C THR A 238 -0.17 18.63 -9.74
N LYS A 239 0.45 18.53 -8.56
CA LYS A 239 1.83 18.97 -8.33
C LYS A 239 2.84 18.10 -9.06
N ILE A 240 2.64 16.77 -9.04
CA ILE A 240 3.53 15.84 -9.74
C ILE A 240 3.54 16.15 -11.24
N ARG A 241 2.38 16.28 -11.88
CA ARG A 241 2.30 16.64 -13.32
C ARG A 241 3.05 17.93 -13.64
N TYR A 242 2.91 18.95 -12.80
CA TYR A 242 3.61 20.21 -12.97
C TYR A 242 5.14 20.04 -12.98
N PHE A 243 5.69 19.27 -12.03
CA PHE A 243 7.14 19.06 -11.93
C PHE A 243 7.68 18.04 -12.94
N LEU A 244 6.91 17.00 -13.29
CA LEU A 244 7.28 16.08 -14.38
C LEU A 244 7.38 16.78 -15.72
N LYS A 245 6.47 17.72 -16.01
CA LYS A 245 6.57 18.57 -17.20
C LYS A 245 7.90 19.33 -17.27
N LYS A 246 8.42 19.81 -16.13
CA LYS A 246 9.73 20.47 -16.07
C LYS A 246 10.91 19.52 -16.28
N LYS A 247 10.75 18.24 -15.96
CA LYS A 247 11.72 17.17 -16.24
C LYS A 247 11.50 16.51 -17.61
N ASN A 248 10.63 17.07 -18.48
CA ASN A 248 10.27 16.53 -19.79
C ASN A 248 9.73 15.09 -19.77
N VAL A 249 9.04 14.72 -18.69
CA VAL A 249 8.39 13.40 -18.56
C VAL A 249 6.90 13.55 -18.89
N ASP A 250 6.42 12.74 -19.84
CA ASP A 250 5.02 12.73 -20.23
C ASP A 250 4.16 11.94 -19.23
N ALA A 251 3.30 12.65 -18.51
CA ALA A 251 2.36 12.08 -17.53
C ALA A 251 1.33 11.14 -18.17
N SER A 252 1.07 11.22 -19.48
CA SER A 252 0.13 10.32 -20.16
C SER A 252 0.62 8.87 -20.22
N THR A 253 1.95 8.67 -20.14
CA THR A 253 2.58 7.35 -20.23
C THR A 253 2.68 6.63 -18.88
N ILE A 254 2.40 7.34 -17.77
CA ILE A 254 2.53 6.81 -16.42
C ILE A 254 1.19 6.23 -15.96
N THR A 255 1.11 4.91 -15.82
CA THR A 255 -0.05 4.23 -15.24
C THR A 255 -0.24 4.66 -13.78
N THR A 256 -1.46 5.06 -13.44
CA THR A 256 -1.79 5.66 -12.15
C THR A 256 -3.07 5.10 -11.58
N VAL A 257 -3.04 4.73 -10.30
CA VAL A 257 -4.22 4.46 -9.49
C VAL A 257 -4.61 5.74 -8.76
N TYR A 258 -5.83 6.22 -8.99
CA TYR A 258 -6.34 7.46 -8.39
C TYR A 258 -7.81 7.34 -8.05
N SER A 259 -8.31 8.26 -7.23
CA SER A 259 -9.74 8.36 -6.95
C SER A 259 -10.32 9.67 -7.45
N SER A 260 -11.48 9.59 -8.11
CA SER A 260 -12.22 10.76 -8.59
C SER A 260 -12.99 11.48 -7.47
N GLU A 261 -12.90 10.99 -6.23
CA GLU A 261 -13.52 11.58 -5.06
C GLU A 261 -12.85 12.90 -4.65
N LYS A 262 -13.67 13.90 -4.33
CA LYS A 262 -13.18 15.13 -3.70
C LYS A 262 -12.84 14.84 -2.25
N SER A 263 -11.68 15.30 -1.77
CA SER A 263 -11.33 15.19 -0.34
C SER A 263 -12.45 15.73 0.54
N ARG A 264 -12.94 14.88 1.46
CA ARG A 264 -13.95 15.20 2.47
C ARG A 264 -13.36 15.86 3.70
N CYS A 265 -12.06 15.65 3.94
CA CYS A 265 -11.37 16.11 5.14
C CYS A 265 -10.35 17.20 4.81
N LYS A 266 -10.13 18.10 5.77
CA LYS A 266 -9.00 19.01 5.80
C LYS A 266 -7.85 18.40 6.61
N LEU A 267 -6.67 18.99 6.50
CA LEU A 267 -5.56 18.68 7.39
C LEU A 267 -5.98 18.90 8.85
N LEU A 268 -5.56 18.00 9.74
CA LEU A 268 -5.76 18.18 11.16
C LEU A 268 -4.98 19.42 11.66
N PRO A 269 -5.54 20.17 12.63
CA PRO A 269 -4.79 21.22 13.30
C PRO A 269 -3.62 20.61 14.07
N LEU A 270 -2.55 21.40 14.23
CA LEU A 270 -1.48 21.06 15.15
C LEU A 270 -1.95 21.28 16.58
N ASP A 271 -1.52 20.42 17.51
CA ASP A 271 -1.67 20.70 18.93
C ASP A 271 -0.67 21.77 19.40
N ALA A 272 -0.84 22.28 20.63
CA ALA A 272 -0.01 23.36 21.16
C ALA A 272 1.49 22.97 21.19
N ASP A 273 1.79 21.74 21.58
CA ASP A 273 3.16 21.25 21.67
C ASP A 273 3.83 21.14 20.30
N GLN A 274 3.09 20.72 19.26
CA GLN A 274 3.53 20.68 17.87
C GLN A 274 3.75 22.08 17.27
N VAL A 275 2.97 23.07 17.70
CA VAL A 275 3.15 24.46 17.30
C VAL A 275 4.43 25.02 17.92
N ASP A 276 4.67 24.72 19.19
CA ASP A 276 5.81 25.24 19.95
C ASP A 276 7.12 24.53 19.60
N ASN A 277 7.06 23.24 19.23
CA ASN A 277 8.25 22.42 18.95
C ASN A 277 8.16 21.67 17.60
N PRO A 278 7.95 22.35 16.46
CA PRO A 278 7.66 21.70 15.18
C PRO A 278 8.73 20.70 14.73
N ASN A 279 10.00 20.96 15.04
CA ASN A 279 11.13 20.10 14.67
C ASN A 279 11.20 18.79 15.47
N GLN A 280 10.45 18.64 16.56
CA GLN A 280 10.43 17.42 17.38
C GLN A 280 9.42 16.37 16.89
N PHE A 281 8.51 16.75 15.98
CA PHE A 281 7.39 15.90 15.54
C PHE A 281 7.51 15.39 14.10
N GLY A 282 8.66 15.59 13.45
CA GLY A 282 8.97 15.08 12.11
C GLY A 282 10.15 14.09 12.13
N ASN A 283 10.04 12.99 11.37
CA ASN A 283 11.14 12.02 11.21
C ASN A 283 12.31 12.59 10.38
N VAL A 284 12.06 13.62 9.57
CA VAL A 284 13.03 14.27 8.68
C VAL A 284 12.83 15.77 8.73
N GLU A 285 13.91 16.52 8.65
CA GLU A 285 13.90 17.98 8.58
C GLU A 285 13.02 18.45 7.40
N ASN A 286 12.11 19.41 7.64
CA ASN A 286 11.13 19.94 6.67
C ASN A 286 9.99 18.99 6.24
N PHE A 287 9.79 17.85 6.90
CA PHE A 287 8.62 17.00 6.60
C PHE A 287 7.30 17.59 7.12
N ARG A 288 6.17 17.27 6.49
CA ARG A 288 4.85 17.81 6.91
C ARG A 288 4.43 17.23 8.27
N ILE A 289 4.26 18.12 9.25
CA ILE A 289 3.72 17.78 10.58
C ILE A 289 2.19 17.58 10.53
N ARG A 290 1.49 18.33 9.66
CA ARG A 290 0.03 18.23 9.53
C ARG A 290 -0.36 17.01 8.71
N VAL A 291 -1.19 16.16 9.31
CA VAL A 291 -1.66 14.91 8.71
C VAL A 291 -3.03 15.10 8.06
N ILE A 292 -3.21 14.56 6.86
CA ILE A 292 -4.54 14.39 6.26
C ILE A 292 -5.19 13.13 6.85
N PRO A 293 -6.43 13.19 7.37
CA PRO A 293 -7.12 12.01 7.87
C PRO A 293 -7.23 10.95 6.78
N VAL A 294 -6.92 9.69 7.12
CA VAL A 294 -7.06 8.54 6.21
C VAL A 294 -8.09 7.59 6.79
N LEU A 295 -9.14 7.30 6.03
CA LEU A 295 -10.07 6.23 6.39
C LEU A 295 -9.36 4.89 6.17
N GLY A 296 -9.14 4.14 7.25
CA GLY A 296 -8.10 3.10 7.33
C GLY A 296 -8.05 2.09 6.18
N THR A 297 -9.19 1.69 5.64
CA THR A 297 -9.29 0.68 4.59
C THR A 297 -9.20 1.22 3.16
N MET A 298 -9.26 2.55 2.98
CA MET A 298 -9.18 3.16 1.64
C MET A 298 -7.85 2.89 0.94
N PRO A 299 -6.69 3.03 1.61
CA PRO A 299 -5.39 2.72 1.00
C PRO A 299 -5.25 1.29 0.50
N THR A 300 -5.98 0.33 1.07
CA THR A 300 -5.95 -1.08 0.64
C THR A 300 -6.50 -1.28 -0.79
N LEU A 301 -7.29 -0.32 -1.29
CA LEU A 301 -7.97 -0.40 -2.57
C LEU A 301 -7.36 0.55 -3.63
N THR A 302 -6.38 1.37 -3.23
CA THR A 302 -5.67 2.34 -4.09
C THR A 302 -4.27 1.83 -4.41
#